data_AF-A0A1A5IG32-F1
#
_entry.id   AF-A0A1A5IG32-F1
#
_cell.length_a   1.000
_cell.length_b   1.000
_cell.length_c   1.000
_cell.angle_alpha   90.00
_cell.angle_beta   90.00
_cell.angle_gamma   90.00
#
_symmetry.space_group_name_H-M   'P 1'
#
loop_
_entity.id
_entity.type
_entity.pdbx_description
1 polymer ?
#
loop_
_entity_poly.entity_id
_entity_poly.type
_entity_poly.pdbx_seq_one_letter_code
_entity_poly.pdbx_strand_id
1 'polypeptide(L)'
;MHLASEDTGMEKLAAPSVLATQHGTVRPLAAEDLERVAALFLTKFRRRRRHLLDRAIAEVAEYMRKIYLAPTDQSGASSALVQINPQGDLGGFLGVLKACYELNGAVLNAAIIGPLMADTGTDHGSAGPQLLRAVHQGEFDLHLTDSANRVSLAFARPMKYQLLPTHCLGWTRIFRPAAVASALVRGRWPGLSRFVLDPSARAFDPFTRKRFEPTVQHSSSHRVHRQPMDAAQFAERLPTIVSDYALRPRWQDDELLRLLALAAEKRADGPLHFSGTYDEAGKMLGCYAFYGQAGGIANLLQIQSSGPHWGATLDGLIEEAWNMGCAGIIGQTQNRFMPQLFSYKNVFFRYAGGTMVRSRIPEVAQAVRSGDIFIGGLMGDRWTRLSSDDFGR
;
A
#
# COMPACT_ATOMS: atom_id res chain seq x y z
N MET A 1 38.41 11.25 21.97
CA MET A 1 39.29 11.37 20.78
C MET A 1 38.53 12.21 19.77
N HIS A 2 39.09 13.37 19.45
CA HIS A 2 38.56 14.32 18.48
C HIS A 2 38.42 13.66 17.10
N LEU A 3 37.25 13.79 16.48
CA LEU A 3 37.13 13.67 15.03
C LEU A 3 36.86 15.07 14.49
N ALA A 4 37.86 15.56 13.77
CA ALA A 4 37.87 16.82 13.08
C ALA A 4 36.83 16.82 11.95
N SER A 5 36.18 17.96 11.82
CA SER A 5 35.38 18.36 10.68
C SER A 5 36.31 18.50 9.46
N GLU A 6 36.10 17.64 8.46
CA GLU A 6 36.51 17.92 7.10
C GLU A 6 35.25 18.03 6.24
N ASP A 7 34.97 19.28 5.89
CA ASP A 7 33.95 19.74 4.96
C ASP A 7 34.41 19.41 3.54
N THR A 8 34.05 18.23 3.04
CA THR A 8 34.15 17.90 1.62
C THR A 8 32.78 18.03 0.98
N GLY A 9 32.64 19.08 0.15
CA GLY A 9 31.43 19.46 -0.54
C GLY A 9 30.70 18.29 -1.21
N MET A 10 29.44 18.15 -0.85
CA MET A 10 28.50 17.29 -1.56
C MET A 10 28.22 17.89 -2.93
N GLU A 11 28.92 17.35 -3.94
CA GLU A 11 28.59 17.53 -5.33
C GLU A 11 27.15 17.03 -5.56
N LYS A 12 26.28 17.94 -5.96
CA LYS A 12 24.85 17.72 -6.20
C LYS A 12 24.68 16.75 -7.38
N LEU A 13 24.62 15.46 -7.07
CA LEU A 13 24.49 14.39 -8.07
C LEU A 13 23.13 14.47 -8.77
N ALA A 14 23.21 14.52 -10.10
CA ALA A 14 22.16 14.81 -11.05
C ALA A 14 21.04 13.76 -11.09
N ALA A 15 19.92 14.17 -11.68
CA ALA A 15 18.74 13.37 -12.02
C ALA A 15 19.09 11.98 -12.62
N PRO A 16 18.17 11.00 -12.57
CA PRO A 16 18.45 9.64 -13.05
C PRO A 16 19.06 9.65 -14.46
N SER A 17 20.32 9.23 -14.55
CA SER A 17 21.08 9.16 -15.80
C SER A 17 20.36 8.23 -16.78
N VAL A 18 20.22 8.67 -18.03
CA VAL A 18 19.65 7.85 -19.11
C VAL A 18 20.48 6.57 -19.24
N LEU A 19 19.87 5.42 -18.98
CA LEU A 19 20.51 4.12 -19.17
C LEU A 19 20.19 3.64 -20.58
N ALA A 20 21.12 3.89 -21.50
CA ALA A 20 21.05 3.40 -22.86
C ALA A 20 21.61 1.97 -22.93
N THR A 21 20.85 1.07 -23.56
CA THR A 21 21.27 -0.30 -23.85
C THR A 21 20.90 -0.64 -25.30
N GLN A 22 21.39 -1.76 -25.82
CA GLN A 22 20.97 -2.28 -27.12
C GLN A 22 19.46 -2.55 -27.21
N HIS A 23 18.78 -2.63 -26.06
CA HIS A 23 17.37 -2.93 -25.94
C HIS A 23 16.51 -1.68 -25.63
N GLY A 24 17.05 -0.48 -25.82
CA GLY A 24 16.35 0.79 -25.59
C GLY A 24 16.96 1.63 -24.48
N THR A 25 16.25 2.69 -24.09
CA THR A 25 16.69 3.67 -23.10
C THR A 25 15.72 3.74 -21.93
N VAL A 26 16.24 3.85 -20.70
CA VAL A 26 15.44 4.14 -19.51
C VAL A 26 15.64 5.59 -19.13
N ARG A 27 14.54 6.32 -18.92
CA ARG A 27 14.55 7.72 -18.48
C ARG A 27 13.40 8.01 -17.50
N PRO A 28 13.46 9.14 -16.77
CA PRO A 28 12.33 9.64 -15.98
C PRO A 28 11.05 9.77 -16.82
N LEU A 29 9.90 9.49 -16.18
CA LEU A 29 8.57 9.74 -16.72
C LEU A 29 8.39 11.24 -17.00
N ALA A 30 7.91 11.56 -18.19
CA ALA A 30 7.51 12.90 -18.59
C ALA A 30 5.99 13.00 -18.77
N ALA A 31 5.45 14.23 -18.79
CA ALA A 31 4.02 14.46 -18.93
C ALA A 31 3.45 13.90 -20.25
N GLU A 32 4.23 13.94 -21.33
CA GLU A 32 3.89 13.38 -22.65
C GLU A 32 3.75 11.85 -22.67
N ASP A 33 4.33 11.14 -21.71
CA ASP A 33 4.24 9.69 -21.63
C ASP A 33 2.93 9.21 -20.98
N LEU A 34 2.25 10.08 -20.22
CA LEU A 34 1.20 9.68 -19.29
C LEU A 34 0.03 8.96 -19.95
N GLU A 35 -0.41 9.39 -21.14
CA GLU A 35 -1.51 8.74 -21.85
C GLU A 35 -1.12 7.33 -22.32
N ARG A 36 0.11 7.16 -22.82
CA ARG A 36 0.63 5.86 -23.27
C ARG A 36 0.81 4.91 -22.08
N VAL A 37 1.32 5.42 -20.97
CA VAL A 37 1.46 4.68 -19.70
C VAL A 37 0.08 4.30 -19.16
N ALA A 38 -0.89 5.21 -19.16
CA ALA A 38 -2.25 4.94 -18.73
C ALA A 38 -2.92 3.84 -19.59
N ALA A 39 -2.75 3.89 -20.90
CA ALA A 39 -3.25 2.86 -21.81
C ALA A 39 -2.61 1.48 -21.55
N LEU A 40 -1.29 1.45 -21.32
CA LEU A 40 -0.58 0.22 -20.94
C LEU A 40 -1.08 -0.34 -19.61
N PHE A 41 -1.25 0.53 -18.60
CA PHE A 41 -1.78 0.16 -17.29
C PHE A 41 -3.18 -0.47 -17.40
N LEU A 42 -4.08 0.17 -18.13
CA LEU A 42 -5.43 -0.34 -18.35
C LEU A 42 -5.40 -1.68 -19.06
N THR A 43 -4.54 -1.85 -20.06
CA THR A 43 -4.39 -3.11 -20.80
C THR A 43 -3.89 -4.25 -19.91
N LYS A 44 -2.92 -3.98 -19.03
CA LYS A 44 -2.31 -5.02 -18.17
C LYS A 44 -3.13 -5.35 -16.93
N PHE A 45 -3.77 -4.36 -16.33
CA PHE A 45 -4.38 -4.50 -15.01
C PHE A 45 -5.90 -4.36 -14.99
N ARG A 46 -6.54 -3.97 -16.10
CA ARG A 46 -8.01 -3.82 -16.18
C ARG A 46 -8.57 -4.56 -17.40
N ARG A 47 -9.77 -5.12 -17.25
CA ARG A 47 -10.54 -5.68 -18.37
C ARG A 47 -11.64 -4.68 -18.70
N ARG A 48 -11.51 -3.95 -19.82
CA ARG A 48 -12.45 -2.88 -20.19
C ARG A 48 -13.11 -3.07 -21.55
N ARG A 49 -14.32 -2.53 -21.67
CA ARG A 49 -15.07 -2.42 -22.92
C ARG A 49 -14.51 -1.23 -23.71
N ARG A 50 -14.34 -1.40 -25.03
CA ARG A 50 -13.69 -0.40 -25.91
C ARG A 50 -14.27 1.01 -25.82
N HIS A 51 -15.58 1.17 -25.59
CA HIS A 51 -16.24 2.49 -25.63
C HIS A 51 -16.00 3.39 -24.40
N LEU A 52 -15.40 2.89 -23.31
CA LEU A 52 -15.03 3.70 -22.14
C LEU A 52 -13.51 3.92 -22.04
N LEU A 53 -12.76 3.50 -23.06
CA LEU A 53 -11.31 3.42 -22.98
C LEU A 53 -10.67 4.81 -22.91
N ASP A 54 -11.07 5.75 -23.75
CA ASP A 54 -10.46 7.09 -23.81
C ASP A 54 -10.66 7.88 -22.51
N ARG A 55 -11.89 7.87 -21.98
CA ARG A 55 -12.20 8.48 -20.67
C ARG A 55 -11.40 7.84 -19.54
N ALA A 56 -11.25 6.52 -19.55
CA ALA A 56 -10.44 5.81 -18.57
C ALA A 56 -8.95 6.16 -18.69
N ILE A 57 -8.42 6.28 -19.92
CA ILE A 57 -7.02 6.69 -20.17
C ILE A 57 -6.80 8.08 -19.57
N ALA A 58 -7.66 9.05 -19.89
CA ALA A 58 -7.55 10.41 -19.36
C ALA A 58 -7.59 10.45 -17.82
N GLU A 59 -8.52 9.71 -17.19
CA GLU A 59 -8.64 9.67 -15.72
C GLU A 59 -7.42 9.00 -15.05
N VAL A 60 -6.88 7.94 -15.64
CA VAL A 60 -5.64 7.30 -15.14
C VAL A 60 -4.43 8.20 -15.33
N ALA A 61 -4.31 8.84 -16.50
CA ALA A 61 -3.21 9.76 -16.80
C ALA A 61 -3.19 10.95 -15.84
N GLU A 62 -4.37 11.54 -15.54
CA GLU A 62 -4.50 12.60 -14.55
C GLU A 62 -4.07 12.15 -13.16
N TYR A 63 -4.53 10.97 -12.74
CA TYR A 63 -4.14 10.42 -11.44
C TYR A 63 -2.64 10.13 -11.36
N MET A 64 -2.05 9.57 -12.42
CA MET A 64 -0.61 9.31 -12.51
C MET A 64 0.20 10.62 -12.51
N ARG A 65 -0.27 11.68 -13.18
CA ARG A 65 0.32 13.02 -13.08
C ARG A 65 0.37 13.49 -11.63
N LYS A 66 -0.75 13.35 -10.92
CA LYS A 66 -0.87 13.76 -9.52
C LYS A 66 0.07 13.04 -8.58
N ILE A 67 0.30 11.73 -8.76
CA ILE A 67 1.12 10.95 -7.82
C ILE A 67 2.61 10.85 -8.21
N TYR A 68 2.95 11.01 -9.50
CA TYR A 68 4.33 10.84 -9.97
C TYR A 68 5.00 12.13 -10.46
N LEU A 69 4.23 13.12 -10.91
CA LEU A 69 4.76 14.38 -11.46
C LEU A 69 4.42 15.61 -10.61
N ALA A 70 3.53 15.49 -9.61
CA ALA A 70 3.23 16.63 -8.74
C ALA A 70 4.49 17.06 -7.97
N PRO A 71 4.74 18.37 -7.84
CA PRO A 71 5.91 18.89 -7.13
C PRO A 71 5.72 18.66 -5.63
N THR A 72 6.21 17.54 -5.10
CA THR A 72 6.14 17.26 -3.66
C THR A 72 7.26 17.88 -2.84
N ASP A 73 8.41 18.21 -3.44
CA ASP A 73 9.33 19.28 -3.01
C ASP A 73 10.60 19.24 -3.88
N GLN A 74 11.04 20.42 -4.32
CA GLN A 74 12.31 20.73 -4.99
C GLN A 74 12.67 19.98 -6.29
N SER A 75 12.41 20.63 -7.44
CA SER A 75 13.25 20.71 -8.64
C SER A 75 13.92 19.42 -9.19
N GLY A 76 13.29 18.26 -9.03
CA GLY A 76 13.78 16.98 -9.53
C GLY A 76 12.93 16.41 -10.65
N ALA A 77 13.55 15.65 -11.56
CA ALA A 77 12.83 14.80 -12.49
C ALA A 77 12.02 13.73 -11.73
N SER A 78 10.96 13.21 -12.35
CA SER A 78 10.16 12.11 -11.81
C SER A 78 11.02 10.92 -11.38
N SER A 79 10.66 10.30 -10.25
CA SER A 79 11.27 9.04 -9.82
C SER A 79 10.67 7.83 -10.52
N ALA A 80 9.43 7.95 -11.01
CA ALA A 80 8.86 6.97 -11.90
C ALA A 80 9.62 6.97 -13.22
N LEU A 81 9.84 5.78 -13.79
CA LEU A 81 10.68 5.57 -14.96
C LEU A 81 9.87 4.99 -16.11
N VAL A 82 10.25 5.35 -17.33
CA VAL A 82 9.78 4.72 -18.57
C VAL A 82 10.96 4.10 -19.29
N GLN A 83 10.70 2.98 -19.96
CA GLN A 83 11.63 2.38 -20.90
C GLN A 83 11.09 2.62 -22.30
N ILE A 84 11.92 3.24 -23.13
CA ILE A 84 11.65 3.51 -24.53
C ILE A 84 12.46 2.51 -25.36
N ASN A 85 11.79 1.73 -26.18
CA ASN A 85 12.44 0.72 -27.02
C ASN A 85 13.30 1.39 -28.12
N PRO A 86 14.13 0.63 -28.86
CA PRO A 86 14.94 1.18 -29.95
C PRO A 86 14.13 1.86 -31.07
N GLN A 87 12.85 1.54 -31.21
CA GLN A 87 11.93 2.13 -32.20
C GLN A 87 11.32 3.46 -31.74
N GLY A 88 11.53 3.87 -30.48
CA GLY A 88 10.97 5.09 -29.90
C GLY A 88 9.61 4.91 -29.22
N ASP A 89 9.10 3.68 -29.13
CA ASP A 89 7.84 3.37 -28.45
C ASP A 89 8.04 3.06 -26.95
N LEU A 90 6.95 3.18 -26.18
CA LEU A 90 6.93 2.83 -24.76
C LEU A 90 7.01 1.31 -24.58
N GLY A 91 8.17 0.78 -24.19
CA GLY A 91 8.34 -0.65 -23.90
C GLY A 91 8.07 -1.02 -22.43
N GLY A 92 8.09 -0.05 -21.50
CA GLY A 92 7.69 -0.32 -20.12
C GLY A 92 7.61 0.90 -19.20
N PHE A 93 7.06 0.67 -18.01
CA PHE A 93 6.88 1.67 -16.95
C PHE A 93 7.11 1.07 -15.57
N LEU A 94 7.73 1.86 -14.69
CA LEU A 94 7.91 1.59 -13.27
C LEU A 94 7.47 2.80 -12.46
N GLY A 95 6.39 2.63 -11.69
CA GLY A 95 5.94 3.64 -10.72
C GLY A 95 6.83 3.65 -9.49
N VAL A 96 7.29 4.83 -9.07
CA VAL A 96 8.10 5.02 -7.87
C VAL A 96 7.60 6.24 -7.12
N LEU A 97 7.21 6.05 -5.85
CA LEU A 97 6.94 7.15 -4.93
C LEU A 97 8.17 7.35 -4.05
N LYS A 98 8.62 8.60 -3.93
CA LYS A 98 9.69 8.97 -3.01
C LYS A 98 9.15 8.96 -1.59
N ALA A 99 9.96 8.44 -0.68
CA ALA A 99 9.70 8.44 0.75
C ALA A 99 11.02 8.67 1.49
N CYS A 100 10.92 9.18 2.72
CA CYS A 100 12.04 9.28 3.63
C CYS A 100 11.87 8.26 4.75
N TYR A 101 12.94 7.56 5.08
CA TYR A 101 13.01 6.66 6.22
C TYR A 101 14.11 7.12 7.18
N GLU A 102 14.07 6.61 8.40
CA GLU A 102 15.20 6.68 9.31
C GLU A 102 15.52 5.30 9.89
N LEU A 103 16.81 5.07 10.11
CA LEU A 103 17.34 3.90 10.80
C LEU A 103 18.26 4.38 11.92
N ASN A 104 17.86 4.18 13.16
CA ASN A 104 18.63 4.61 14.35
C ASN A 104 19.08 6.09 14.28
N GLY A 105 18.23 6.97 13.73
CA GLY A 105 18.49 8.41 13.57
C GLY A 105 19.19 8.81 12.25
N ALA A 106 19.70 7.85 11.47
CA ALA A 106 20.25 8.12 10.14
C ALA A 106 19.14 8.16 9.09
N VAL A 107 19.11 9.22 8.29
CA VAL A 107 18.10 9.43 7.23
C VAL A 107 18.43 8.61 6.00
N LEU A 108 17.42 7.96 5.42
CA LEU A 108 17.51 7.12 4.23
C LEU A 108 16.52 7.56 3.16
N ASN A 109 16.98 7.65 1.92
CA ASN A 109 16.11 7.87 0.77
C ASN A 109 15.47 6.55 0.34
N ALA A 110 14.14 6.52 0.29
CA ALA A 110 13.37 5.33 -0.04
C ALA A 110 12.56 5.49 -1.32
N ALA A 111 12.56 4.44 -2.13
CA ALA A 111 11.69 4.24 -3.28
C ALA A 111 10.61 3.23 -2.94
N ILE A 112 9.35 3.69 -2.86
CA ILE A 112 8.19 2.79 -2.83
C ILE A 112 7.86 2.44 -4.27
N ILE A 113 8.23 1.21 -4.65
CA ILE A 113 8.02 0.64 -5.98
C ILE A 113 6.58 0.15 -6.09
N GLY A 114 5.85 0.77 -7.00
CA GLY A 114 4.47 0.43 -7.33
C GLY A 114 4.35 -0.37 -8.63
N PRO A 115 3.42 0.00 -9.54
CA PRO A 115 3.19 -0.73 -10.77
C PRO A 115 4.44 -0.86 -11.63
N LEU A 116 4.82 -2.11 -11.92
CA LEU A 116 5.83 -2.48 -12.91
C LEU A 116 5.14 -3.17 -14.08
N MET A 117 5.30 -2.61 -15.27
CA MET A 117 4.69 -3.13 -16.50
C MET A 117 5.63 -3.03 -17.69
N ALA A 118 5.56 -4.02 -18.55
CA ALA A 118 6.24 -4.06 -19.84
C ALA A 118 5.20 -4.33 -20.92
N ASP A 119 5.32 -3.64 -22.05
CA ASP A 119 4.50 -3.94 -23.22
C ASP A 119 5.04 -5.20 -23.90
N THR A 120 4.24 -6.26 -23.87
CA THR A 120 4.64 -7.56 -24.44
C THR A 120 4.56 -7.61 -25.96
N GLY A 121 3.95 -6.59 -26.59
CA GLY A 121 3.92 -6.45 -28.04
C GLY A 121 5.20 -5.84 -28.61
N THR A 122 5.92 -5.04 -27.80
CA THR A 122 7.09 -4.27 -28.23
C THR A 122 8.37 -4.61 -27.44
N ASP A 123 8.25 -5.23 -26.26
CA ASP A 123 9.37 -5.70 -25.43
C ASP A 123 9.45 -7.23 -25.38
N HIS A 124 10.65 -7.76 -25.61
CA HIS A 124 10.98 -9.18 -25.52
C HIS A 124 11.42 -9.61 -24.10
N GLY A 125 10.90 -8.95 -23.06
CA GLY A 125 11.19 -9.25 -21.65
C GLY A 125 12.39 -8.50 -21.06
N SER A 126 12.86 -7.43 -21.71
CA SER A 126 14.03 -6.65 -21.30
C SER A 126 13.67 -5.41 -20.49
N ALA A 127 12.48 -4.84 -20.68
CA ALA A 127 12.09 -3.57 -20.08
C ALA A 127 12.02 -3.65 -18.54
N GLY A 128 11.43 -4.73 -18.01
CA GLY A 128 11.32 -4.94 -16.56
C GLY A 128 12.69 -4.95 -15.84
N PRO A 129 13.64 -5.81 -16.26
CA PRO A 129 15.00 -5.79 -15.74
C PRO A 129 15.71 -4.45 -15.91
N GLN A 130 15.56 -3.76 -17.04
CA GLN A 130 16.19 -2.45 -17.26
C GLN A 130 15.67 -1.38 -16.29
N LEU A 131 14.34 -1.29 -16.13
CA LEU A 131 13.69 -0.36 -15.20
C LEU A 131 14.13 -0.61 -13.75
N LEU A 132 14.17 -1.87 -13.33
CA LEU A 132 14.61 -2.23 -11.98
C LEU A 132 16.09 -1.90 -11.75
N ARG A 133 16.96 -2.19 -12.72
CA ARG A 133 18.39 -1.84 -12.61
C ARG A 133 18.58 -0.32 -12.53
N ALA A 134 17.83 0.44 -13.33
CA ALA A 134 17.89 1.90 -13.32
C ALA A 134 17.51 2.49 -11.96
N VAL A 135 16.39 2.07 -11.37
CA VAL A 135 16.00 2.55 -10.02
C VAL A 135 16.99 2.09 -8.94
N HIS A 136 17.61 0.91 -9.10
CA HIS A 136 18.62 0.42 -8.16
C HIS A 136 19.92 1.20 -8.24
N GLN A 137 20.29 1.70 -9.42
CA GLN A 137 21.49 2.51 -9.64
C GLN A 137 21.33 3.98 -9.22
N GLY A 138 20.09 4.45 -9.07
CA GLY A 138 19.78 5.80 -8.62
C GLY A 138 20.09 6.07 -7.14
N GLU A 139 19.56 7.20 -6.66
CA GLU A 139 19.83 7.84 -5.36
C GLU A 139 19.24 7.14 -4.12
N PHE A 140 18.48 6.05 -4.31
CA PHE A 140 17.75 5.41 -3.21
C PHE A 140 18.60 4.40 -2.44
N ASP A 141 18.61 4.56 -1.12
CA ASP A 141 19.21 3.63 -0.16
C ASP A 141 18.32 2.42 0.08
N LEU A 142 17.00 2.61 -0.06
CA LEU A 142 15.95 1.65 0.27
C LEU A 142 14.95 1.52 -0.87
N HIS A 143 14.63 0.28 -1.26
CA HIS A 143 13.59 -0.04 -2.24
C HIS A 143 12.55 -0.96 -1.59
N LEU A 144 11.31 -0.53 -1.54
CA LEU A 144 10.20 -1.20 -0.87
C LEU A 144 9.08 -1.48 -1.88
N THR A 145 8.43 -2.63 -1.78
CA THR A 145 7.16 -2.88 -2.46
C THR A 145 6.31 -3.81 -1.61
N ASP A 146 5.00 -3.57 -1.56
CA ASP A 146 4.02 -4.38 -0.82
C ASP A 146 2.97 -5.04 -1.72
N SER A 147 3.05 -4.85 -3.04
CA SER A 147 2.04 -5.29 -4.02
C SER A 147 2.58 -6.17 -5.15
N ALA A 148 3.80 -6.70 -5.02
CA ALA A 148 4.43 -7.47 -6.09
C ALA A 148 3.58 -8.70 -6.48
N ASN A 149 3.21 -8.78 -7.76
CA ASN A 149 2.54 -9.95 -8.30
C ASN A 149 3.54 -11.12 -8.46
N ARG A 150 3.08 -12.30 -8.91
CA ARG A 150 3.95 -13.48 -9.09
C ARG A 150 5.09 -13.27 -10.10
N VAL A 151 4.88 -12.44 -11.11
CA VAL A 151 5.91 -12.10 -12.10
C VAL A 151 6.95 -11.19 -11.45
N SER A 152 6.51 -10.15 -10.74
CA SER A 152 7.41 -9.25 -9.99
C SER A 152 8.19 -9.99 -8.89
N LEU A 153 7.57 -10.98 -8.22
CA LEU A 153 8.24 -11.85 -7.26
C LEU A 153 9.42 -12.62 -7.85
N ALA A 154 9.38 -12.97 -9.14
CA ALA A 154 10.49 -13.67 -9.78
C ALA A 154 11.77 -12.82 -9.82
N PHE A 155 11.66 -11.49 -9.73
CA PHE A 155 12.81 -10.60 -9.61
C PHE A 155 13.41 -10.54 -8.21
N ALA A 156 12.74 -11.08 -7.18
CA ALA A 156 13.20 -10.94 -5.80
C ALA A 156 14.63 -11.47 -5.62
N ARG A 157 14.88 -12.73 -6.00
CA ARG A 157 16.20 -13.35 -5.87
C ARG A 157 17.25 -12.73 -6.82
N PRO A 158 17.01 -12.58 -8.14
CA PRO A 158 17.98 -11.97 -9.05
C PRO A 158 18.37 -10.54 -8.68
N MET A 159 17.44 -9.76 -8.14
CA MET A 159 17.66 -8.35 -7.77
C MET A 159 17.99 -8.16 -6.28
N LYS A 160 18.23 -9.26 -5.55
CA LYS A 160 18.61 -9.28 -4.12
C LYS A 160 17.61 -8.60 -3.19
N TYR A 161 16.31 -8.69 -3.49
CA TYR A 161 15.27 -8.34 -2.53
C TYR A 161 15.11 -9.43 -1.48
N GLN A 162 14.92 -8.99 -0.25
CA GLN A 162 14.52 -9.81 0.88
C GLN A 162 12.99 -9.81 0.97
N LEU A 163 12.40 -11.00 0.95
CA LEU A 163 10.96 -11.15 1.15
C LEU A 163 10.61 -11.05 2.63
N LEU A 164 9.43 -10.51 2.93
CA LEU A 164 8.85 -10.52 4.26
C LEU A 164 7.63 -11.47 4.24
N PRO A 165 7.80 -12.78 4.52
CA PRO A 165 6.78 -13.78 4.27
C PRO A 165 5.45 -13.50 4.98
N THR A 166 5.50 -13.02 6.23
CA THR A 166 4.30 -12.62 6.97
C THR A 166 3.56 -11.52 6.21
N HIS A 167 4.24 -10.43 5.84
CA HIS A 167 3.62 -9.31 5.12
C HIS A 167 3.06 -9.69 3.73
N CYS A 168 3.52 -10.80 3.15
CA CYS A 168 2.95 -11.35 1.91
C CYS A 168 1.56 -11.98 2.11
N LEU A 169 1.19 -12.30 3.35
CA LEU A 169 -0.10 -12.83 3.72
C LEU A 169 -1.09 -11.70 3.99
N GLY A 170 -2.28 -11.87 3.43
CA GLY A 170 -3.48 -11.15 3.86
C GLY A 170 -4.32 -12.03 4.75
N TRP A 171 -5.00 -11.40 5.69
CA TRP A 171 -6.00 -12.04 6.53
C TRP A 171 -7.39 -11.55 6.14
N THR A 172 -8.39 -12.37 6.43
CA THR A 172 -9.80 -12.06 6.20
C THR A 172 -10.61 -12.61 7.35
N ARG A 173 -11.40 -11.77 8.00
CA ARG A 173 -12.39 -12.19 8.99
C ARG A 173 -13.78 -11.94 8.46
N ILE A 174 -14.58 -12.99 8.40
CA ILE A 174 -15.94 -12.94 7.87
C ILE A 174 -16.91 -12.64 9.02
N PHE A 175 -17.76 -11.63 8.83
CA PHE A 175 -18.83 -11.27 9.76
C PHE A 175 -20.18 -11.82 9.30
N ARG A 176 -20.42 -11.74 7.98
CA ARG A 176 -21.70 -12.04 7.34
C ARG A 176 -21.44 -12.85 6.06
N PRO A 177 -21.42 -14.19 6.12
CA PRO A 177 -21.00 -15.04 4.99
C PRO A 177 -21.82 -14.81 3.72
N ALA A 178 -23.14 -14.60 3.82
CA ALA A 178 -23.99 -14.36 2.65
C ALA A 178 -23.69 -12.99 2.03
N ALA A 179 -23.48 -11.97 2.85
CA ALA A 179 -23.07 -10.65 2.38
C ALA A 179 -21.67 -10.67 1.72
N VAL A 180 -20.71 -11.44 2.25
CA VAL A 180 -19.39 -11.64 1.61
C VAL A 180 -19.53 -12.31 0.25
N ALA A 181 -20.33 -13.38 0.16
CA ALA A 181 -20.61 -14.02 -1.13
C ALA A 181 -21.23 -13.04 -2.13
N SER A 182 -22.20 -12.23 -1.70
CA SER A 182 -22.82 -11.19 -2.52
C SER A 182 -21.81 -10.12 -2.96
N ALA A 183 -20.95 -9.63 -2.05
CA ALA A 183 -19.91 -8.66 -2.37
C ALA A 183 -18.90 -9.20 -3.40
N LEU A 184 -18.46 -10.46 -3.23
CA LEU A 184 -17.56 -11.12 -4.18
C LEU A 184 -18.20 -11.31 -5.55
N VAL A 185 -19.48 -11.71 -5.59
CA VAL A 185 -20.23 -11.88 -6.85
C VAL A 185 -20.45 -10.53 -7.55
N ARG A 186 -20.78 -9.46 -6.81
CA ARG A 186 -20.90 -8.10 -7.37
C ARG A 186 -19.58 -7.62 -7.98
N GLY A 187 -18.46 -7.90 -7.32
CA GLY A 187 -17.12 -7.55 -7.84
C GLY A 187 -16.74 -8.35 -9.09
N ARG A 188 -17.12 -9.64 -9.17
CA ARG A 188 -16.79 -10.50 -10.31
C ARG A 188 -17.72 -10.28 -11.52
N TRP A 189 -19.01 -10.06 -11.28
CA TRP A 189 -20.05 -9.98 -12.29
C TRP A 189 -21.06 -8.85 -11.99
N PRO A 190 -20.75 -7.60 -12.38
CA PRO A 190 -21.61 -6.45 -12.12
C PRO A 190 -23.02 -6.61 -12.69
N GLY A 191 -23.16 -7.28 -13.84
CA GLY A 191 -24.43 -7.52 -14.52
C GLY A 191 -25.35 -8.56 -13.88
N LEU A 192 -24.83 -9.41 -12.98
CA LEU A 192 -25.61 -10.36 -12.19
C LEU A 192 -26.14 -9.76 -10.88
N SER A 193 -25.67 -8.57 -10.48
CA SER A 193 -26.13 -7.85 -9.28
C SER A 193 -27.63 -7.56 -9.25
N ARG A 194 -28.28 -7.53 -10.42
CA ARG A 194 -29.72 -7.33 -10.61
C ARG A 194 -30.55 -8.61 -10.39
N PHE A 195 -29.90 -9.77 -10.33
CA PHE A 195 -30.54 -11.08 -10.18
C PHE A 195 -30.12 -11.82 -8.90
N VAL A 196 -29.04 -11.38 -8.23
CA VAL A 196 -28.66 -11.91 -6.92
C VAL A 196 -29.57 -11.28 -5.87
N LEU A 197 -30.42 -12.12 -5.28
CA LEU A 197 -31.40 -11.79 -4.24
C LEU A 197 -30.75 -11.08 -3.03
N ASP A 198 -30.75 -9.75 -3.04
CA ASP A 198 -30.50 -8.91 -1.85
C ASP A 198 -31.49 -9.20 -0.68
N PRO A 199 -32.75 -9.67 -0.90
CA PRO A 199 -33.63 -10.05 0.22
C PRO A 199 -33.20 -11.34 0.94
N SER A 200 -32.78 -12.36 0.20
CA SER A 200 -32.50 -13.69 0.77
C SER A 200 -31.16 -13.75 1.51
N ALA A 201 -30.16 -13.00 1.06
CA ALA A 201 -28.89 -12.86 1.78
C ALA A 201 -29.06 -12.13 3.13
N ARG A 202 -29.88 -11.07 3.16
CA ARG A 202 -30.24 -10.35 4.39
C ARG A 202 -31.06 -11.19 5.37
N ALA A 203 -31.79 -12.20 4.88
CA ALA A 203 -32.59 -13.10 5.73
C ALA A 203 -31.76 -14.20 6.41
N PHE A 204 -30.60 -14.59 5.86
CA PHE A 204 -29.74 -15.65 6.41
C PHE A 204 -28.71 -15.15 7.42
N ASP A 205 -28.22 -13.92 7.26
CA ASP A 205 -27.22 -13.34 8.16
C ASP A 205 -27.69 -13.20 9.62
N PRO A 206 -28.97 -12.87 9.96
CA PRO A 206 -29.46 -12.84 11.33
C PRO A 206 -29.32 -14.18 12.07
N PHE A 207 -29.50 -15.30 11.38
CA PHE A 207 -29.36 -16.64 11.96
C PHE A 207 -27.89 -17.03 12.22
N THR A 208 -26.96 -16.47 11.45
CA THR A 208 -25.53 -16.72 11.63
C THR A 208 -24.86 -15.66 12.51
N ARG A 209 -25.52 -14.51 12.75
CA ARG A 209 -25.00 -13.37 13.52
C ARG A 209 -24.39 -13.79 14.85
N LYS A 210 -25.08 -14.61 15.66
CA LYS A 210 -24.57 -15.08 16.96
C LYS A 210 -23.28 -15.91 16.87
N ARG A 211 -23.02 -16.56 15.73
CA ARG A 211 -21.82 -17.39 15.50
C ARG A 211 -20.63 -16.59 14.96
N PHE A 212 -20.91 -15.46 14.31
CA PHE A 212 -19.91 -14.60 13.67
C PHE A 212 -19.74 -13.24 14.35
N GLU A 213 -20.54 -12.96 15.38
CA GLU A 213 -20.40 -11.79 16.24
C GLU A 213 -19.00 -11.77 16.86
N PRO A 214 -18.30 -10.63 16.80
CA PRO A 214 -17.03 -10.48 17.47
C PRO A 214 -17.22 -10.66 18.97
N THR A 215 -16.69 -11.75 19.52
CA THR A 215 -16.41 -11.78 20.95
C THR A 215 -15.22 -10.85 21.18
N VAL A 216 -15.39 -9.79 21.97
CA VAL A 216 -14.27 -8.98 22.48
C VAL A 216 -13.38 -9.95 23.24
N GLN A 217 -12.21 -10.28 22.68
CA GLN A 217 -11.45 -11.41 23.18
C GLN A 217 -10.44 -11.02 24.25
N HIS A 218 -9.97 -9.76 24.31
CA HIS A 218 -8.98 -9.40 25.33
C HIS A 218 -9.04 -7.93 25.76
N SER A 219 -9.90 -7.63 26.74
CA SER A 219 -9.75 -6.44 27.57
C SER A 219 -10.11 -6.76 29.01
N SER A 220 -9.24 -7.50 29.71
CA SER A 220 -9.46 -7.86 31.11
C SER A 220 -8.42 -7.27 32.08
N SER A 221 -7.69 -6.21 31.72
CA SER A 221 -6.83 -5.52 32.69
C SER A 221 -6.70 -4.00 32.56
N HIS A 222 -7.12 -3.39 31.43
CA HIS A 222 -7.04 -1.94 31.26
C HIS A 222 -8.34 -1.46 30.60
N ARG A 223 -9.02 -0.43 31.14
CA ARG A 223 -10.18 0.18 30.46
C ARG A 223 -9.67 0.95 29.24
N VAL A 224 -9.41 0.24 28.16
CA VAL A 224 -9.10 0.81 26.87
C VAL A 224 -10.40 1.28 26.25
N HIS A 225 -10.44 2.54 25.81
CA HIS A 225 -11.59 3.09 25.10
C HIS A 225 -11.18 3.53 23.70
N ARG A 226 -12.13 3.43 22.76
CA ARG A 226 -11.96 3.86 21.38
C ARG A 226 -12.53 5.26 21.21
N GLN A 227 -11.84 6.09 20.43
CA GLN A 227 -12.38 7.37 19.98
C GLN A 227 -12.18 7.53 18.46
N PRO A 228 -13.21 8.01 17.73
CA PRO A 228 -13.06 8.34 16.31
C PRO A 228 -12.06 9.49 16.15
N MET A 229 -11.38 9.51 15.01
CA MET A 229 -10.40 10.54 14.66
C MET A 229 -10.66 11.08 13.26
N ASP A 230 -10.24 12.31 13.00
CA ASP A 230 -10.10 12.81 11.64
C ASP A 230 -8.71 12.52 11.05
N ALA A 231 -8.52 12.83 9.77
CA ALA A 231 -7.27 12.61 9.07
C ALA A 231 -6.10 13.45 9.64
N ALA A 232 -6.38 14.66 10.14
CA ALA A 232 -5.36 15.54 10.70
C ALA A 232 -4.86 15.00 12.05
N GLN A 233 -5.78 14.58 12.92
CA GLN A 233 -5.44 13.94 14.19
C GLN A 233 -4.70 12.62 13.97
N PHE A 234 -5.10 11.82 12.97
CA PHE A 234 -4.39 10.59 12.62
C PHE A 234 -2.96 10.88 12.13
N ALA A 235 -2.79 11.89 11.28
CA ALA A 235 -1.47 12.32 10.80
C ALA A 235 -0.56 12.84 11.92
N GLU A 236 -1.10 13.58 12.88
CA GLU A 236 -0.35 14.08 14.04
C GLU A 236 0.14 12.94 14.95
N ARG A 237 -0.69 11.91 15.15
CA ARG A 237 -0.47 10.89 16.19
C ARG A 237 0.28 9.65 15.70
N LEU A 238 0.09 9.25 14.44
CA LEU A 238 0.75 8.08 13.86
C LEU A 238 2.28 8.10 14.03
N PRO A 239 3.01 9.22 13.79
CA PRO A 239 4.46 9.29 13.99
C PRO A 239 4.92 8.86 15.39
N THR A 240 4.13 9.15 16.42
CA THR A 240 4.46 8.80 17.82
C THR A 240 4.32 7.30 18.08
N ILE A 241 3.38 6.61 17.43
CA ILE A 241 3.22 5.15 17.64
C ILE A 241 4.30 4.38 16.87
N VAL A 242 4.72 4.88 15.71
CA VAL A 242 5.71 4.19 14.87
C VAL A 242 7.15 4.41 15.32
N SER A 243 7.39 5.23 16.35
CA SER A 243 8.73 5.42 16.93
C SER A 243 9.32 4.15 17.54
N ASP A 244 8.49 3.13 17.80
CA ASP A 244 8.94 1.83 18.31
C ASP A 244 9.61 0.96 17.24
N TYR A 245 9.65 1.41 15.99
CA TYR A 245 10.35 0.73 14.89
C TYR A 245 11.77 1.27 14.73
N ALA A 246 12.76 0.38 14.57
CA ALA A 246 14.13 0.78 14.25
C ALA A 246 14.23 1.37 12.83
N LEU A 247 13.59 0.75 11.85
CA LEU A 247 13.47 1.25 10.48
C LEU A 247 12.05 1.76 10.23
N ARG A 248 11.89 3.08 10.19
CA ARG A 248 10.56 3.72 10.15
C ARG A 248 10.50 4.88 9.17
N PRO A 249 9.31 5.21 8.64
CA PRO A 249 9.14 6.40 7.85
C PRO A 249 9.44 7.65 8.67
N ARG A 250 10.05 8.63 8.00
CA ARG A 250 10.20 9.99 8.50
C ARG A 250 9.41 10.89 7.57
N TRP A 251 8.22 11.28 7.99
CA TRP A 251 7.40 12.22 7.23
C TRP A 251 7.86 13.66 7.51
N GLN A 252 7.92 14.48 6.48
CA GLN A 252 8.04 15.93 6.63
C GLN A 252 6.68 16.55 7.00
N ASP A 253 6.69 17.82 7.37
CA ASP A 253 5.47 18.56 7.71
C ASP A 253 4.43 18.43 6.59
N ASP A 254 3.19 18.17 6.97
CA ASP A 254 2.03 17.91 6.11
C ASP A 254 2.12 16.73 5.12
N GLU A 255 3.27 16.07 4.95
CA GLU A 255 3.45 14.97 3.98
C GLU A 255 2.44 13.84 4.24
N LEU A 256 2.32 13.44 5.51
CA LEU A 256 1.39 12.39 5.92
C LEU A 256 -0.07 12.80 5.67
N LEU A 257 -0.43 14.06 5.94
CA LEU A 257 -1.79 14.56 5.69
C LEU A 257 -2.12 14.59 4.19
N ARG A 258 -1.16 14.98 3.34
CA ARG A 258 -1.29 14.92 1.87
C ARG A 258 -1.44 13.48 1.37
N LEU A 259 -0.66 12.55 1.92
CA LEU A 259 -0.79 11.11 1.61
C LEU A 259 -2.17 10.58 1.98
N LEU A 260 -2.69 10.95 3.16
CA LEU A 260 -4.05 10.58 3.59
C LEU A 260 -5.12 11.16 2.67
N ALA A 261 -4.96 12.41 2.21
CA ALA A 261 -5.89 13.02 1.26
C ALA A 261 -5.90 12.26 -0.08
N LEU A 262 -4.73 11.87 -0.60
CA LEU A 262 -4.64 11.05 -1.81
C LEU A 262 -5.24 9.65 -1.61
N ALA A 263 -5.02 9.04 -0.44
CA ALA A 263 -5.60 7.75 -0.06
C ALA A 263 -7.13 7.81 -0.01
N ALA A 264 -7.70 8.90 0.52
CA ALA A 264 -9.14 9.11 0.59
C ALA A 264 -9.82 9.26 -0.79
N GLU A 265 -9.08 9.55 -1.87
CA GLU A 265 -9.63 9.58 -3.22
C GLU A 265 -9.98 8.19 -3.78
N LYS A 266 -9.51 7.12 -3.13
CA LYS A 266 -9.82 5.74 -3.48
C LYS A 266 -11.31 5.47 -3.29
N ARG A 267 -11.97 5.01 -4.35
CA ARG A 267 -13.43 4.85 -4.38
C ARG A 267 -13.89 3.40 -4.25
N ALA A 268 -13.09 2.46 -4.76
CA ALA A 268 -13.52 1.05 -4.87
C ALA A 268 -13.79 0.38 -3.51
N ASP A 269 -13.12 0.82 -2.46
CA ASP A 269 -13.17 0.18 -1.14
C ASP A 269 -14.10 0.91 -0.15
N GLY A 270 -14.76 1.99 -0.58
CA GLY A 270 -15.60 2.86 0.26
C GLY A 270 -14.82 4.02 0.91
N PRO A 271 -15.49 4.87 1.70
CA PRO A 271 -14.86 5.99 2.40
C PRO A 271 -13.83 5.50 3.44
N LEU A 272 -12.82 6.34 3.69
CA LEU A 272 -11.74 6.09 4.65
C LEU A 272 -12.15 6.57 6.06
N HIS A 273 -11.99 5.72 7.06
CA HIS A 273 -12.30 5.98 8.47
C HIS A 273 -11.05 5.85 9.33
N PHE A 274 -11.00 6.63 10.43
CA PHE A 274 -9.88 6.64 11.37
C PHE A 274 -10.37 6.55 12.81
N SER A 275 -9.65 5.80 13.64
CA SER A 275 -9.93 5.68 15.07
C SER A 275 -8.65 5.45 15.87
N GLY A 276 -8.66 5.91 17.11
CA GLY A 276 -7.61 5.69 18.10
C GLY A 276 -8.11 4.86 19.28
N THR A 277 -7.20 4.12 19.91
CA THR A 277 -7.40 3.44 21.19
C THR A 277 -6.58 4.13 22.26
N TYR A 278 -7.19 4.36 23.42
CA TYR A 278 -6.62 5.15 24.51
C TYR A 278 -6.79 4.45 25.85
N ASP A 279 -5.86 4.66 26.79
CA ASP A 279 -6.02 4.24 28.18
C ASP A 279 -6.88 5.23 29.00
N GLU A 280 -7.10 4.92 30.28
CA GLU A 280 -7.84 5.79 31.20
C GLU A 280 -7.19 7.17 31.41
N ALA A 281 -5.88 7.28 31.21
CA ALA A 281 -5.13 8.53 31.34
C ALA A 281 -5.16 9.37 30.05
N GLY A 282 -5.81 8.89 28.98
CA GLY A 282 -5.87 9.56 27.69
C GLY A 282 -4.60 9.39 26.85
N LYS A 283 -3.69 8.49 27.22
CA LYS A 283 -2.54 8.14 26.39
C LYS A 283 -3.00 7.23 25.26
N MET A 284 -2.60 7.56 24.03
CA MET A 284 -2.87 6.73 22.87
C MET A 284 -2.06 5.43 22.92
N LEU A 285 -2.76 4.31 22.80
CA LEU A 285 -2.21 2.95 22.78
C LEU A 285 -2.06 2.41 21.36
N GLY A 286 -2.90 2.87 20.43
CA GLY A 286 -2.88 2.48 19.04
C GLY A 286 -3.84 3.29 18.18
N CYS A 287 -3.75 3.12 16.88
CA CYS A 287 -4.62 3.75 15.90
C CYS A 287 -4.79 2.84 14.68
N TYR A 288 -5.89 3.01 13.96
CA TYR A 288 -6.10 2.34 12.69
C TYR A 288 -6.89 3.19 11.70
N ALA A 289 -6.71 2.87 10.43
CA ALA A 289 -7.41 3.45 9.29
C ALA A 289 -7.90 2.32 8.38
N PHE A 290 -9.15 2.38 7.92
CA PHE A 290 -9.69 1.39 6.99
C PHE A 290 -10.73 2.02 6.06
N TYR A 291 -10.82 1.48 4.84
CA TYR A 291 -11.90 1.79 3.92
C TYR A 291 -13.11 0.90 4.23
N GLY A 292 -14.32 1.46 4.28
CA GLY A 292 -15.49 0.64 4.56
C GLY A 292 -16.82 1.38 4.46
N GLN A 293 -17.87 0.59 4.25
CA GLN A 293 -19.25 1.06 4.29
C GLN A 293 -20.18 -0.13 4.56
N ALA A 294 -21.39 0.16 5.05
CA ALA A 294 -22.40 -0.85 5.33
C ALA A 294 -22.63 -1.79 4.12
N GLY A 295 -22.64 -3.10 4.37
CA GLY A 295 -22.79 -4.12 3.33
C GLY A 295 -21.54 -4.36 2.44
N GLY A 296 -20.51 -3.53 2.56
CA GLY A 296 -19.20 -3.71 1.92
C GLY A 296 -18.24 -4.55 2.76
N ILE A 297 -17.05 -4.82 2.24
CA ILE A 297 -15.95 -5.43 3.00
C ILE A 297 -15.04 -4.31 3.47
N ALA A 298 -14.76 -4.25 4.78
CA ALA A 298 -13.80 -3.30 5.32
C ALA A 298 -12.39 -3.68 4.84
N ASN A 299 -11.66 -2.75 4.22
CA ASN A 299 -10.29 -2.94 3.78
C ASN A 299 -9.33 -2.15 4.67
N LEU A 300 -8.58 -2.85 5.50
CA LEU A 300 -7.58 -2.27 6.39
C LEU A 300 -6.49 -1.55 5.58
N LEU A 301 -6.37 -0.23 5.80
CA LEU A 301 -5.28 0.57 5.25
C LEU A 301 -4.08 0.53 6.19
N GLN A 302 -4.27 0.91 7.44
CA GLN A 302 -3.19 1.03 8.43
C GLN A 302 -3.67 0.58 9.80
N ILE A 303 -2.84 -0.11 10.55
CA ILE A 303 -3.02 -0.35 11.99
C ILE A 303 -1.65 -0.22 12.64
N GLN A 304 -1.61 0.44 13.81
CA GLN A 304 -0.42 0.54 14.65
C GLN A 304 -0.79 0.52 16.12
N SER A 305 0.06 -0.08 16.94
CA SER A 305 -0.11 -0.11 18.39
C SER A 305 1.24 -0.15 19.11
N SER A 306 1.29 0.44 20.28
CA SER A 306 2.44 0.39 21.18
C SER A 306 2.40 -0.86 22.07
N GLY A 307 3.58 -1.44 22.32
CA GLY A 307 3.77 -2.54 23.27
C GLY A 307 2.75 -3.70 23.12
N PRO A 308 2.09 -4.15 24.21
CA PRO A 308 1.18 -5.30 24.18
C PRO A 308 -0.23 -4.99 23.66
N HIS A 309 -0.53 -3.76 23.23
CA HIS A 309 -1.90 -3.30 22.99
C HIS A 309 -2.48 -3.67 21.61
N TRP A 310 -1.75 -4.44 20.81
CA TRP A 310 -2.20 -4.90 19.48
C TRP A 310 -3.55 -5.62 19.50
N GLY A 311 -3.81 -6.45 20.53
CA GLY A 311 -5.09 -7.15 20.66
C GLY A 311 -6.27 -6.20 20.86
N ALA A 312 -6.12 -5.20 21.75
CA ALA A 312 -7.16 -4.20 22.01
C ALA A 312 -7.41 -3.32 20.77
N THR A 313 -6.36 -2.94 20.04
CA THR A 313 -6.47 -2.15 18.80
C THR A 313 -7.16 -2.95 17.68
N LEU A 314 -6.86 -4.25 17.54
CA LEU A 314 -7.56 -5.14 16.61
C LEU A 314 -9.03 -5.36 17.00
N ASP A 315 -9.32 -5.55 18.28
CA ASP A 315 -10.69 -5.66 18.79
C ASP A 315 -11.49 -4.40 18.43
N GLY A 316 -10.91 -3.21 18.65
CA GLY A 316 -11.53 -1.94 18.29
C GLY A 316 -11.88 -1.81 16.81
N LEU A 317 -10.93 -2.16 15.93
CA LEU A 317 -11.11 -2.19 14.47
C LEU A 317 -12.23 -3.15 14.03
N ILE A 318 -12.22 -4.37 14.59
CA ILE A 318 -13.17 -5.42 14.23
C ILE A 318 -14.58 -5.05 14.70
N GLU A 319 -14.70 -4.52 15.92
CA GLU A 319 -15.97 -4.07 16.47
C GLU A 319 -16.53 -2.87 15.68
N GLU A 320 -15.69 -1.91 15.31
CA GLU A 320 -16.11 -0.76 14.50
C GLU A 320 -16.63 -1.19 13.12
N ALA A 321 -15.88 -2.03 12.42
CA ALA A 321 -16.32 -2.57 11.13
C ALA A 321 -17.61 -3.40 11.25
N TRP A 322 -17.79 -4.15 12.33
CA TRP A 322 -19.02 -4.89 12.62
C TRP A 322 -20.21 -3.95 12.85
N ASN A 323 -20.04 -2.94 13.70
CA ASN A 323 -21.09 -1.96 14.05
C ASN A 323 -21.49 -1.10 12.85
N MET A 324 -20.54 -0.76 11.97
CA MET A 324 -20.80 -0.11 10.68
C MET A 324 -21.62 -0.99 9.73
N GLY A 325 -21.73 -2.30 9.99
CA GLY A 325 -22.48 -3.24 9.19
C GLY A 325 -21.71 -3.80 7.99
N CYS A 326 -20.38 -3.80 8.04
CA CYS A 326 -19.54 -4.45 7.03
C CYS A 326 -19.78 -5.97 7.02
N ALA A 327 -19.59 -6.59 5.85
CA ALA A 327 -19.72 -8.03 5.64
C ALA A 327 -18.53 -8.82 6.21
N GLY A 328 -17.39 -8.16 6.38
CA GLY A 328 -16.15 -8.72 6.90
C GLY A 328 -15.05 -7.68 6.83
N ILE A 329 -13.86 -8.06 7.26
CA ILE A 329 -12.65 -7.25 7.16
C ILE A 329 -11.55 -8.03 6.44
N ILE A 330 -10.80 -7.33 5.60
CA ILE A 330 -9.58 -7.82 4.96
C ILE A 330 -8.42 -6.89 5.30
N GLY A 331 -7.22 -7.42 5.35
CA GLY A 331 -6.02 -6.62 5.55
C GLY A 331 -4.76 -7.40 5.24
N GLN A 332 -3.63 -6.70 5.08
CA GLN A 332 -2.32 -7.35 5.13
C GLN A 332 -1.96 -7.67 6.58
N THR A 333 -1.26 -8.78 6.79
CA THR A 333 -0.72 -9.13 8.10
C THR A 333 0.61 -8.40 8.33
N GLN A 334 1.00 -8.26 9.59
CA GLN A 334 2.31 -7.74 9.99
C GLN A 334 2.88 -8.63 11.10
N ASN A 335 4.21 -8.70 11.20
CA ASN A 335 4.87 -9.50 12.24
C ASN A 335 4.38 -9.15 13.65
N ARG A 336 4.15 -7.85 13.92
CA ARG A 336 3.82 -7.35 15.26
C ARG A 336 2.43 -7.77 15.78
N PHE A 337 1.48 -8.05 14.89
CA PHE A 337 0.12 -8.45 15.31
C PHE A 337 -0.34 -9.82 14.79
N MET A 338 0.48 -10.51 13.99
CA MET A 338 0.15 -11.85 13.48
C MET A 338 -0.23 -12.85 14.60
N PRO A 339 0.47 -12.90 15.75
CA PRO A 339 0.08 -13.81 16.84
C PRO A 339 -1.34 -13.58 17.37
N GLN A 340 -1.78 -12.31 17.42
CA GLN A 340 -3.11 -11.91 17.87
C GLN A 340 -4.19 -12.33 16.87
N LEU A 341 -3.85 -12.50 15.59
CA LEU A 341 -4.82 -13.00 14.62
C LEU A 341 -5.26 -14.44 14.90
N PHE A 342 -4.41 -15.25 15.55
CA PHE A 342 -4.70 -16.66 15.81
C PHE A 342 -5.73 -16.87 16.92
N SER A 343 -5.95 -15.89 17.80
CA SER A 343 -6.98 -15.99 18.84
C SER A 343 -8.39 -15.82 18.28
N TYR A 344 -8.51 -15.18 17.11
CA TYR A 344 -9.80 -14.91 16.47
C TYR A 344 -10.34 -16.09 15.69
N LYS A 345 -11.62 -16.38 15.91
CA LYS A 345 -12.37 -17.35 15.11
C LYS A 345 -12.66 -16.78 13.72
N ASN A 346 -12.81 -17.69 12.74
CA ASN A 346 -13.20 -17.36 11.36
C ASN A 346 -12.24 -16.42 10.63
N VAL A 347 -10.94 -16.51 10.95
CA VAL A 347 -9.87 -15.83 10.22
C VAL A 347 -9.29 -16.78 9.16
N PHE A 348 -9.16 -16.27 7.93
CA PHE A 348 -8.57 -16.97 6.81
C PHE A 348 -7.34 -16.23 6.32
N PHE A 349 -6.26 -16.97 6.06
CA PHE A 349 -5.05 -16.42 5.47
C PHE A 349 -5.00 -16.73 3.98
N ARG A 350 -4.58 -15.75 3.19
CA ARG A 350 -4.39 -15.87 1.75
C ARG A 350 -3.13 -15.13 1.31
N TYR A 351 -2.58 -15.50 0.16
CA TYR A 351 -1.57 -14.67 -0.47
C TYR A 351 -2.19 -13.33 -0.90
N ALA A 352 -1.63 -12.22 -0.40
CA ALA A 352 -2.11 -10.87 -0.70
C ALA A 352 -1.26 -10.14 -1.75
N GLY A 353 -0.03 -10.57 -1.96
CA GLY A 353 0.98 -9.96 -2.84
C GLY A 353 2.35 -10.06 -2.19
N GLY A 354 3.41 -9.82 -2.96
CA GLY A 354 4.77 -9.94 -2.48
C GLY A 354 5.20 -8.66 -1.81
N THR A 355 5.55 -8.75 -0.53
CA THR A 355 6.21 -7.67 0.20
C THR A 355 7.69 -7.95 0.26
N MET A 356 8.49 -7.06 -0.31
CA MET A 356 9.94 -7.24 -0.40
C MET A 356 10.71 -5.93 -0.27
N VAL A 357 11.93 -6.05 0.25
CA VAL A 357 12.81 -4.92 0.56
C VAL A 357 14.19 -5.18 0.01
N ARG A 358 14.78 -4.16 -0.62
CA ARG A 358 16.19 -4.17 -1.03
C ARG A 358 16.87 -2.95 -0.45
N SER A 359 18.08 -3.13 0.06
CA SER A 359 18.97 -2.04 0.43
C SER A 359 20.42 -2.49 0.23
N ARG A 360 21.31 -1.52 0.04
CA ARG A 360 22.76 -1.73 0.07
C ARG A 360 23.33 -1.67 1.50
N ILE A 361 22.55 -1.17 2.45
CA ILE A 361 22.96 -0.95 3.84
C ILE A 361 22.73 -2.25 4.65
N PRO A 362 23.77 -2.88 5.23
CA PRO A 362 23.64 -4.13 5.97
C PRO A 362 22.69 -4.06 7.17
N GLU A 363 22.65 -2.93 7.87
CA GLU A 363 21.84 -2.69 9.06
C GLU A 363 20.35 -2.69 8.72
N VAL A 364 19.97 -2.17 7.55
CA VAL A 364 18.60 -2.29 7.01
C VAL A 364 18.21 -3.75 6.84
N ALA A 365 19.11 -4.57 6.31
CA ALA A 365 18.84 -6.00 6.13
C ALA A 365 18.59 -6.70 7.47
N GLN A 366 19.28 -6.28 8.54
CA GLN A 366 19.04 -6.80 9.88
C GLN A 366 17.69 -6.37 10.46
N ALA A 367 17.31 -5.09 10.30
CA ALA A 367 15.99 -4.59 10.70
C ALA A 367 14.86 -5.35 9.97
N VAL A 368 15.02 -5.59 8.66
CA VAL A 368 14.07 -6.39 7.86
C VAL A 368 13.96 -7.83 8.38
N ARG A 369 15.09 -8.51 8.64
CA ARG A 369 15.08 -9.90 9.15
C ARG A 369 14.46 -10.04 10.53
N SER A 370 14.67 -9.06 11.40
CA SER A 370 14.07 -9.02 12.74
C SER A 370 12.60 -8.59 12.73
N GLY A 371 12.08 -8.14 11.59
CA GLY A 371 10.72 -7.63 11.48
C GLY A 371 10.53 -6.23 12.08
N ASP A 372 11.63 -5.54 12.36
CA ASP A 372 11.65 -4.21 12.95
C ASP A 372 11.65 -3.11 11.88
N ILE A 373 10.70 -3.24 10.96
CA ILE A 373 10.49 -2.34 9.83
C ILE A 373 9.00 -1.96 9.72
N PHE A 374 8.73 -0.68 9.54
CA PHE A 374 7.42 -0.21 9.09
C PHE A 374 7.34 -0.29 7.56
N ILE A 375 6.41 -1.09 7.03
CA ILE A 375 6.18 -1.26 5.58
C ILE A 375 4.72 -1.59 5.30
N GLY A 376 4.23 -1.17 4.14
CA GLY A 376 2.85 -1.34 3.70
C GLY A 376 1.95 -0.26 4.27
N GLY A 377 0.64 -0.42 4.06
CA GLY A 377 -0.33 0.60 4.41
C GLY A 377 0.00 1.91 3.70
N LEU A 378 0.31 2.97 4.46
CA LEU A 378 0.70 4.27 3.89
C LEU A 378 2.12 4.27 3.28
N MET A 379 2.98 3.34 3.69
CA MET A 379 4.32 3.15 3.11
C MET A 379 4.35 1.96 2.14
N GLY A 380 3.36 1.93 1.26
CA GLY A 380 3.17 0.98 0.17
C GLY A 380 2.50 1.67 -1.02
N ASP A 381 2.00 0.92 -1.99
CA ASP A 381 1.25 1.49 -3.13
C ASP A 381 -0.23 1.06 -3.18
N ARG A 382 -0.66 0.19 -2.26
CA ARG A 382 -2.03 -0.35 -2.19
C ARG A 382 -3.11 0.66 -1.83
N TRP A 383 -2.72 1.78 -1.23
CA TRP A 383 -3.64 2.87 -0.92
C TRP A 383 -4.01 3.68 -2.17
N THR A 384 -3.23 3.59 -3.24
CA THR A 384 -3.49 4.33 -4.46
C THR A 384 -4.75 3.85 -5.17
N ARG A 385 -5.38 4.74 -5.95
CA ARG A 385 -6.49 4.38 -6.85
C ARG A 385 -6.09 3.30 -7.86
N LEU A 386 -4.82 3.25 -8.28
CA LEU A 386 -4.31 2.24 -9.22
C LEU A 386 -4.47 0.80 -8.68
N SER A 387 -4.54 0.60 -7.38
CA SER A 387 -4.65 -0.73 -6.78
C SER A 387 -6.00 -1.42 -7.04
N SER A 388 -7.13 -0.73 -6.88
CA SER A 388 -8.47 -1.34 -6.98
C SER A 388 -9.53 -0.47 -7.67
N ASP A 389 -9.27 0.82 -7.93
CA ASP A 389 -10.27 1.66 -8.59
C ASP A 389 -10.51 1.21 -10.03
N ASP A 390 -11.76 1.44 -10.40
CA ASP A 390 -12.26 1.28 -11.75
C ASP A 390 -12.39 2.67 -12.41
N PHE A 391 -11.45 2.99 -13.29
CA PHE A 391 -11.42 4.24 -14.06
C PHE A 391 -12.39 4.21 -15.26
N GLY A 392 -12.93 5.39 -15.62
CA GLY A 392 -13.82 5.60 -16.76
C GLY A 392 -15.31 5.39 -16.47
N ARG A 393 -15.72 5.39 -15.20
CA ARG A 393 -17.13 5.26 -14.78
C ARG A 393 -17.85 6.61 -14.80
#